data_AF-A0A7C5PS88-F1
#
_entry.id   AF-A0A7C5PS88-F1
#
_cell.length_a   1.000
_cell.length_b   1.000
_cell.length_c   1.000
_cell.angle_alpha   90.00
_cell.angle_beta   90.00
_cell.angle_gamma   90.00
#
_symmetry.space_group_name_H-M   'P 1'
#
loop_
_entity.id
_entity.type
_entity.pdbx_description
1 polymer ?
#
loop_
_entity_poly.entity_id
_entity_poly.type
_entity_poly.pdbx_seq_one_letter_code
_entity_poly.pdbx_strand_id
1 'polypeptide(L)'
;MIQPPKPPARPGKVSLWRYARLFRRDILSAQPQRLYKAWMAEFRTPFFRSFMCNDPELVNLVLKKRPDDFPKSDRIREGLAPLLGNSVFITNGETWKRQRRIIDPAFEGGRLRDTFPAMWDAGVAAVERLQAKADGSPLEMEAETSHMAADVIFRTLFSIPIENETASAVFSRFKDHQRSSPVMNLGALLPLPKWFPRFHSRETKETARDIRALITGLTADRMAEIEAGTAPDDLAT
;
A
#
# COMPACT_ATOMS: atom_id res chain seq x y z
N MET A 1 -17.90 8.73 25.66
CA MET A 1 -17.43 8.55 24.27
C MET A 1 -15.91 8.64 24.27
N ILE A 2 -15.22 7.56 23.87
CA ILE A 2 -13.77 7.60 23.68
C ILE A 2 -13.53 8.33 22.37
N GLN A 3 -12.88 9.50 22.42
CA GLN A 3 -12.42 10.18 21.22
C GLN A 3 -11.13 9.50 20.78
N PRO A 4 -11.05 8.94 19.55
CA PRO A 4 -9.81 8.36 19.06
C PRO A 4 -8.69 9.40 19.06
N PRO A 5 -7.44 9.02 19.37
CA PRO A 5 -6.32 9.94 19.29
C PRO A 5 -6.23 10.49 17.87
N LYS A 6 -6.14 11.80 17.74
CA LYS A 6 -5.91 12.47 16.45
C LYS A 6 -4.82 13.54 16.60
N PRO A 7 -3.96 13.71 15.60
CA PRO A 7 -2.93 14.73 15.64
C PRO A 7 -3.55 16.15 15.72
N PRO A 8 -2.86 17.09 16.38
CA PRO A 8 -3.31 18.48 16.45
C PRO A 8 -3.32 19.08 15.04
N ALA A 9 -4.46 19.66 14.66
CA ALA A 9 -4.60 20.31 13.36
C ALA A 9 -3.75 21.59 13.30
N ARG A 10 -3.34 21.97 12.08
CA ARG A 10 -2.55 23.19 11.85
C ARG A 10 -3.34 24.45 12.20
N PRO A 11 -2.76 25.41 12.93
CA PRO A 11 -3.39 26.71 13.14
C PRO A 11 -3.35 27.54 11.84
N GLY A 12 -4.50 28.12 11.47
CA GLY A 12 -4.64 29.20 10.48
C GLY A 12 -3.82 29.06 9.19
N LYS A 13 -3.24 30.18 8.74
CA LYS A 13 -2.25 30.21 7.64
C LYS A 13 -0.84 30.01 8.25
N VAL A 14 -0.01 29.16 7.65
CA VAL A 14 1.42 29.03 8.00
C VAL A 14 2.27 29.26 6.75
N SER A 15 3.55 29.55 6.94
CA SER A 15 4.52 29.63 5.84
C SER A 15 4.64 28.31 5.07
N LEU A 16 4.98 28.38 3.77
CA LEU A 16 5.20 27.19 2.94
C LEU A 16 6.23 26.23 3.55
N TRP A 17 7.27 26.75 4.20
CA TRP A 17 8.29 25.95 4.88
C TRP A 17 7.73 25.16 6.07
N ARG A 18 6.91 25.80 6.91
CA ARG A 18 6.24 25.13 8.03
C ARG A 18 5.21 24.12 7.53
N TYR A 19 4.51 24.43 6.44
CA TYR A 19 3.60 23.50 5.78
C TYR A 19 4.35 22.25 5.29
N ALA A 20 5.44 22.42 4.54
CA ALA A 20 6.26 21.30 4.04
C ALA A 20 6.83 20.44 5.18
N ARG A 21 7.30 21.06 6.27
CA ARG A 21 7.79 20.35 7.46
C ARG A 21 6.68 19.55 8.17
N LEU A 22 5.50 20.15 8.35
CA LEU A 22 4.36 19.47 8.96
C LEU A 22 3.87 18.32 8.08
N PHE A 23 3.74 18.56 6.78
CA PHE A 23 3.28 17.60 5.80
C PHE A 23 4.19 16.38 5.67
N ARG A 24 5.51 16.57 5.79
CA ARG A 24 6.49 15.46 5.86
C ARG A 24 6.38 14.62 7.14
N ARG A 25 5.98 15.23 8.24
CA ARG A 25 5.83 14.54 9.53
C ARG A 25 4.51 13.78 9.58
N ASP A 26 3.43 14.45 9.17
CA ASP A 26 2.06 13.94 9.24
C ASP A 26 1.14 14.78 8.33
N ILE A 27 0.52 14.12 7.36
CA ILE A 27 -0.42 14.74 6.40
C ILE A 27 -1.63 15.31 7.14
N LEU A 28 -2.09 14.67 8.22
CA LEU A 28 -3.25 15.09 9.00
C LEU A 28 -2.95 16.36 9.80
N SER A 29 -1.78 16.43 10.44
CA SER A 29 -1.28 17.64 11.11
C SER A 29 -1.15 18.85 10.17
N ALA A 30 -0.88 18.63 8.87
CA ALA A 30 -0.74 19.73 7.91
C ALA A 30 -2.09 20.39 7.54
N GLN A 31 -3.21 19.71 7.77
CA GLN A 31 -4.54 20.22 7.46
C GLN A 31 -5.02 21.22 8.53
N PRO A 32 -5.54 22.40 8.14
CA PRO A 32 -6.15 23.30 9.10
C PRO A 32 -7.49 22.75 9.61
N GLN A 33 -7.84 23.05 10.87
CA GLN A 33 -9.01 22.49 11.56
C GLN A 33 -10.33 22.63 10.76
N ARG A 34 -10.48 23.71 9.99
CA ARG A 34 -11.66 23.94 9.14
C ARG A 34 -11.88 22.87 8.07
N LEU A 35 -10.82 22.23 7.56
CA LEU A 35 -10.95 21.21 6.51
C LEU A 35 -11.58 19.92 7.04
N TYR A 36 -11.44 19.61 8.32
CA TYR A 36 -12.11 18.47 8.94
C TYR A 36 -13.63 18.62 9.06
N LYS A 37 -14.15 19.84 8.88
CA LYS A 37 -15.58 20.14 8.93
C LYS A 37 -16.14 20.60 7.58
N ALA A 38 -15.29 20.84 6.59
CA ALA A 38 -15.71 21.28 5.27
C ALA A 38 -16.31 20.09 4.51
N TRP A 39 -17.42 20.30 3.80
CA TRP A 39 -17.98 19.28 2.89
C TRP A 39 -17.06 19.05 1.69
N MET A 40 -16.56 20.14 1.12
CA MET A 40 -15.53 20.12 0.09
C MET A 40 -14.64 21.36 0.25
N ALA A 41 -13.36 21.22 -0.09
CA ALA A 41 -12.44 22.35 -0.14
C ALA A 41 -11.56 22.29 -1.38
N GLU A 42 -11.49 23.42 -2.10
CA GLU A 42 -10.55 23.59 -3.20
C GLU A 42 -9.17 24.00 -2.67
N PHE A 43 -8.14 23.34 -3.19
CA PHE A 43 -6.76 23.75 -3.04
C PHE A 43 -6.19 24.05 -4.42
N ARG A 44 -5.87 25.33 -4.64
CA ARG A 44 -5.35 25.84 -5.91
C ARG A 44 -3.91 26.29 -5.73
N THR A 45 -3.02 25.69 -6.50
CA THR A 45 -1.63 26.11 -6.67
C THR A 45 -1.41 26.54 -8.13
N PRO A 46 -0.28 27.19 -8.46
CA PRO A 46 0.06 27.49 -9.85
C PRO A 46 0.20 26.23 -10.73
N PHE A 47 0.48 25.07 -10.12
CA PHE A 47 0.82 23.84 -10.84
C PHE A 47 -0.32 22.84 -10.90
N PHE A 48 -1.23 22.90 -9.93
CA PHE A 48 -2.34 21.98 -9.84
C PHE A 48 -3.50 22.53 -9.05
N ARG A 49 -4.68 22.02 -9.39
CA ARG A 49 -5.92 22.18 -8.65
C ARG A 49 -6.29 20.82 -8.07
N SER A 50 -6.68 20.80 -6.80
CA SER A 50 -7.15 19.59 -6.12
C SER A 50 -8.33 19.92 -5.22
N PHE A 51 -9.20 18.94 -5.02
CA PHE A 51 -10.36 19.05 -4.13
C PHE A 51 -10.24 18.03 -3.02
N MET A 52 -10.44 18.47 -1.77
CA MET A 52 -10.70 17.58 -0.65
C MET A 52 -12.21 17.40 -0.55
N CYS A 53 -12.68 16.16 -0.56
CA CYS A 53 -14.09 15.80 -0.53
C CYS A 53 -14.36 15.01 0.75
N ASN A 54 -15.15 15.58 1.66
CA ASN A 54 -15.61 14.87 2.88
C ASN A 54 -17.10 14.56 2.84
N ASP A 55 -17.85 15.21 1.94
CA ASP A 55 -19.27 14.92 1.73
C ASP A 55 -19.46 13.46 1.25
N PRO A 56 -20.23 12.62 1.96
CA PRO A 56 -20.39 11.21 1.61
C PRO A 56 -21.01 10.98 0.23
N GLU A 57 -21.92 11.84 -0.22
CA GLU A 57 -22.53 11.71 -1.55
C GLU A 57 -21.50 11.98 -2.65
N LEU A 58 -20.64 12.98 -2.45
CA LEU A 58 -19.53 13.28 -3.34
C LEU A 58 -18.46 12.17 -3.34
N VAL A 59 -18.12 11.61 -2.18
CA VAL A 59 -17.20 10.46 -2.09
C VAL A 59 -17.77 9.25 -2.84
N ASN A 60 -19.06 8.97 -2.67
CA ASN A 60 -19.76 7.90 -3.39
C ASN A 60 -19.81 8.17 -4.90
N LEU A 61 -20.03 9.42 -5.31
CA LEU A 61 -20.01 9.82 -6.71
C LEU A 61 -18.66 9.52 -7.36
N VAL A 62 -17.57 9.97 -6.72
CA VAL A 62 -16.19 9.85 -7.23
C VAL A 62 -15.70 8.40 -7.22
N LEU A 63 -15.93 7.67 -6.14
CA LEU A 63 -15.34 6.34 -5.96
C LEU A 63 -16.19 5.19 -6.51
N LYS A 64 -17.51 5.37 -6.67
CA LYS A 64 -18.43 4.28 -7.06
C LYS A 64 -19.30 4.59 -8.27
N LYS A 65 -19.96 5.75 -8.32
CA LYS A 65 -20.93 6.04 -9.40
C LYS A 65 -20.24 6.41 -10.72
N ARG A 66 -19.11 7.12 -10.67
CA ARG A 66 -18.41 7.64 -11.85
C ARG A 66 -16.88 7.40 -11.80
N PRO A 67 -16.40 6.19 -11.47
CA PRO A 67 -14.97 5.95 -11.23
C PRO A 67 -14.08 6.22 -12.45
N ASP A 68 -14.60 6.02 -13.67
CA ASP A 68 -13.86 6.27 -14.91
C ASP A 68 -13.61 7.77 -15.17
N ASP A 69 -14.44 8.66 -14.61
CA ASP A 69 -14.26 10.12 -14.70
C ASP A 69 -13.21 10.64 -13.71
N PHE A 70 -12.83 9.83 -12.71
CA PHE A 70 -11.88 10.19 -11.66
C PHE A 70 -10.75 9.16 -11.57
N PRO A 71 -9.90 9.05 -12.61
CA PRO A 71 -8.82 8.07 -12.64
C PRO A 71 -7.80 8.33 -11.52
N LYS A 72 -7.08 7.28 -11.11
CA LYS A 72 -5.98 7.41 -10.16
C LYS A 72 -4.94 8.39 -10.70
N SER A 73 -4.44 9.25 -9.82
CA SER A 73 -3.50 10.31 -10.18
C SER A 73 -2.15 9.76 -10.61
N ASP A 74 -1.62 10.28 -11.72
CA ASP A 74 -0.25 9.99 -12.18
C ASP A 74 0.81 10.35 -11.12
N ARG A 75 0.53 11.28 -10.22
CA ARG A 75 1.45 11.63 -9.11
C ARG A 75 1.64 10.47 -8.13
N ILE A 76 0.58 9.72 -7.85
CA ILE A 76 0.64 8.53 -7.00
C ILE A 76 1.38 7.42 -7.74
N ARG A 77 1.07 7.27 -9.04
CA ARG A 77 1.75 6.32 -9.92
C ARG A 77 3.26 6.53 -9.93
N GLU A 78 3.73 7.77 -10.06
CA GLU A 78 5.15 8.11 -10.11
C GLU A 78 5.90 7.65 -8.85
N GLY A 79 5.37 7.91 -7.66
CA GLY A 79 6.02 7.52 -6.40
C GLY A 79 6.14 5.99 -6.25
N LEU A 80 5.17 5.25 -6.76
CA LEU A 80 5.05 3.80 -6.56
C LEU A 80 5.58 2.97 -7.73
N ALA A 81 5.78 3.59 -8.90
CA ALA A 81 6.22 2.94 -10.12
C ALA A 81 7.51 2.11 -9.99
N PRO A 82 8.55 2.51 -9.20
CA PRO A 82 9.76 1.71 -9.08
C PRO A 82 9.49 0.26 -8.63
N LEU A 83 8.61 0.08 -7.66
CA LEU A 83 8.24 -1.24 -7.14
C LEU A 83 7.08 -1.85 -7.94
N LEU A 84 5.99 -1.09 -8.08
CA LEU A 84 4.72 -1.60 -8.59
C LEU A 84 4.65 -1.66 -10.12
N GLY A 85 5.52 -0.96 -10.84
CA GLY A 85 5.55 -0.95 -12.30
C GLY A 85 4.20 -0.57 -12.92
N ASN A 86 3.55 -1.54 -13.57
CA ASN A 86 2.21 -1.41 -14.14
C ASN A 86 1.19 -2.28 -13.38
N SER A 87 1.17 -2.26 -12.05
CA SER A 87 0.24 -3.07 -11.26
C SER A 87 -1.19 -2.52 -11.22
N VAL A 88 -2.14 -3.39 -10.87
CA VAL A 88 -3.57 -3.05 -10.68
C VAL A 88 -3.79 -1.91 -9.69
N PHE A 89 -2.84 -1.68 -8.78
CA PHE A 89 -2.93 -0.61 -7.78
C PHE A 89 -2.80 0.78 -8.40
N ILE A 90 -2.03 0.92 -9.49
CA ILE A 90 -1.66 2.23 -10.07
C ILE A 90 -2.07 2.41 -11.53
N THR A 91 -2.59 1.37 -12.18
CA THR A 91 -3.15 1.45 -13.54
C THR A 91 -4.61 1.94 -13.53
N ASN A 92 -5.05 2.45 -14.68
CA ASN A 92 -6.41 2.90 -14.98
C ASN A 92 -6.91 2.27 -16.29
N GLY A 93 -8.18 2.46 -16.63
CA GLY A 93 -8.75 2.09 -17.93
C GLY A 93 -8.65 0.59 -18.24
N GLU A 94 -8.44 0.26 -19.52
CA GLU A 94 -8.46 -1.13 -20.00
C GLU A 94 -7.39 -2.01 -19.37
N THR A 95 -6.19 -1.47 -19.09
CA THR A 95 -5.13 -2.22 -18.39
C THR A 95 -5.59 -2.64 -17.00
N TRP A 96 -6.21 -1.71 -16.25
CA TRP A 96 -6.74 -2.00 -14.93
C TRP A 96 -7.88 -3.02 -14.98
N LYS A 97 -8.83 -2.85 -15.92
CA LYS A 97 -9.95 -3.79 -16.12
C LYS A 97 -9.45 -5.20 -16.46
N ARG A 98 -8.45 -5.31 -17.34
CA ARG A 98 -7.82 -6.59 -17.69
C ARG A 98 -7.20 -7.26 -16.46
N GLN A 99 -6.47 -6.51 -15.64
CA GLN A 99 -5.83 -7.06 -14.43
C GLN A 99 -6.86 -7.51 -13.39
N ARG A 100 -7.94 -6.74 -13.18
CA ARG A 100 -9.04 -7.15 -12.30
C ARG A 100 -9.73 -8.43 -12.78
N ARG A 101 -9.94 -8.60 -14.09
CA ARG A 101 -10.50 -9.86 -14.63
C ARG A 101 -9.66 -11.10 -14.32
N ILE A 102 -8.34 -10.93 -14.16
CA ILE A 102 -7.42 -12.02 -13.78
C ILE A 102 -7.46 -12.27 -12.28
N ILE A 103 -7.49 -11.20 -11.48
CA ILE A 103 -7.31 -11.27 -10.02
C ILE A 103 -8.62 -11.53 -9.28
N ASP A 104 -9.73 -10.95 -9.72
CA ASP A 104 -11.00 -10.95 -8.97
C ASP A 104 -11.54 -12.34 -8.63
N PRO A 105 -11.47 -13.36 -9.52
CA PRO A 105 -11.89 -14.72 -9.18
C PRO A 105 -11.13 -15.30 -7.98
N ALA A 106 -9.89 -14.86 -7.75
CA ALA A 106 -9.10 -15.31 -6.61
C ALA A 106 -9.70 -14.87 -5.26
N PHE A 107 -10.51 -13.81 -5.26
CA PHE A 107 -11.10 -13.20 -4.07
C PHE A 107 -12.62 -13.37 -3.99
N GLU A 108 -13.21 -14.19 -4.87
CA GLU A 108 -14.62 -14.55 -4.80
C GLU A 108 -14.88 -15.55 -3.66
N GLY A 109 -16.11 -15.57 -3.14
CA GLY A 109 -16.43 -16.18 -1.85
C GLY A 109 -16.12 -17.68 -1.68
N GLY A 110 -15.91 -18.42 -2.78
CA GLY A 110 -15.44 -19.80 -2.73
C GLY A 110 -14.00 -19.90 -2.22
N ARG A 111 -13.06 -19.23 -2.90
CA ARG A 111 -11.62 -19.31 -2.59
C ARG A 111 -11.24 -18.70 -1.23
N LEU A 112 -12.04 -17.76 -0.72
CA LEU A 112 -11.80 -17.22 0.62
C LEU A 112 -11.98 -18.28 1.71
N ARG A 113 -12.85 -19.28 1.50
CA ARG A 113 -13.02 -20.39 2.45
C ARG A 113 -11.82 -21.32 2.45
N ASP A 114 -11.25 -21.57 1.27
CA ASP A 114 -10.11 -22.47 1.11
C ASP A 114 -8.83 -21.87 1.70
N THR A 115 -8.70 -20.54 1.66
CA THR A 115 -7.54 -19.81 2.21
C THR A 115 -7.67 -19.44 3.68
N PHE A 116 -8.89 -19.50 4.25
CA PHE A 116 -9.12 -19.12 5.64
C PHE A 116 -8.28 -19.91 6.67
N PRO A 117 -8.08 -21.24 6.55
CA PRO A 117 -7.19 -21.98 7.44
C PRO A 117 -5.76 -21.40 7.49
N ALA A 118 -5.20 -21.02 6.34
CA ALA A 118 -3.88 -20.40 6.28
C ALA A 118 -3.83 -19.03 7.00
N MET A 119 -4.92 -18.24 6.92
CA MET A 119 -5.05 -16.98 7.67
C MET A 119 -5.14 -17.24 9.18
N TRP A 120 -5.88 -18.28 9.57
CA TRP A 120 -6.02 -18.70 10.96
C TRP A 120 -4.68 -19.12 11.55
N ASP A 121 -3.92 -19.95 10.84
CA ASP A 121 -2.61 -20.44 11.29
C ASP A 121 -1.60 -19.30 11.46
N ALA A 122 -1.61 -18.29 10.58
CA ALA A 122 -0.82 -17.07 10.78
C ALA A 122 -1.23 -16.31 12.05
N GLY A 123 -2.52 -16.30 12.38
CA GLY A 123 -3.04 -15.75 13.63
C GLY A 123 -2.56 -16.52 14.87
N VAL A 124 -2.60 -17.85 14.82
CA VAL A 124 -2.09 -18.71 15.90
C VAL A 124 -0.59 -18.49 16.10
N ALA A 125 0.20 -18.50 15.03
CA ALA A 125 1.65 -18.24 15.09
C ALA A 125 1.97 -16.85 15.66
N ALA A 126 1.16 -15.83 15.30
CA ALA A 126 1.31 -14.50 15.86
C ALA A 126 1.04 -14.48 17.38
N VAL A 127 0.01 -15.18 17.86
CA VAL A 127 -0.31 -15.30 19.29
C VAL A 127 0.82 -16.00 20.04
N GLU A 128 1.31 -17.14 19.55
CA GLU A 128 2.42 -17.88 20.17
C GLU A 128 3.68 -17.00 20.32
N ARG A 129 4.02 -16.27 19.26
CA ARG A 129 5.15 -15.34 19.28
C ARG A 129 4.96 -14.17 20.25
N LEU A 130 3.74 -13.65 20.37
CA LEU A 130 3.41 -12.57 21.31
C LEU A 130 3.40 -13.06 22.76
N GLN A 131 2.95 -14.28 23.02
CA GLN A 131 2.97 -14.88 24.36
C GLN A 131 4.39 -14.96 24.92
N ALA A 132 5.38 -15.30 24.09
CA ALA A 132 6.79 -15.29 24.49
C ALA A 132 7.33 -13.91 24.90
N LYS A 133 6.64 -12.83 24.53
CA LYS A 133 6.99 -11.43 24.83
C LYS A 133 6.07 -10.80 25.87
N ALA A 134 5.06 -11.53 26.35
CA ALA A 134 4.03 -11.00 27.23
C ALA A 134 4.48 -10.99 28.70
N ASP A 135 5.41 -10.10 29.04
CA ASP A 135 5.95 -9.90 30.39
C ASP A 135 5.24 -8.80 31.21
N GLY A 136 4.15 -8.24 30.66
CA GLY A 136 3.41 -7.12 31.24
C GLY A 136 3.97 -5.75 30.89
N SER A 137 5.06 -5.66 30.13
CA SER A 137 5.58 -4.41 29.59
C SER A 137 4.91 -4.00 28.26
N PRO A 138 4.91 -2.71 27.92
CA PRO A 138 4.42 -2.25 26.61
C PRO A 138 5.26 -2.82 25.46
N LEU A 139 4.59 -3.37 24.43
CA LEU A 139 5.20 -3.89 23.22
C LEU A 139 4.89 -3.00 22.00
N GLU A 140 5.88 -2.78 21.15
CA GLU A 140 5.71 -2.11 19.85
C GLU A 140 4.91 -3.02 18.90
N MET A 141 3.69 -2.63 18.52
CA MET A 141 2.75 -3.49 17.79
C MET A 141 2.81 -3.32 16.26
N GLU A 142 3.41 -2.26 15.73
CA GLU A 142 3.56 -2.03 14.28
C GLU A 142 4.37 -3.16 13.64
N ALA A 143 5.51 -3.52 14.22
CA ALA A 143 6.34 -4.61 13.73
C ALA A 143 5.63 -5.97 13.83
N GLU A 144 4.93 -6.22 14.93
CA GLU A 144 4.22 -7.48 15.18
C GLU A 144 3.07 -7.69 14.19
N THR A 145 2.23 -6.66 14.02
CA THR A 145 1.08 -6.68 13.11
C THR A 145 1.51 -6.68 11.65
N SER A 146 2.60 -5.97 11.29
CA SER A 146 3.19 -6.02 9.95
C SER A 146 3.66 -7.42 9.58
N HIS A 147 4.32 -8.11 10.52
CA HIS A 147 4.76 -9.49 10.31
C HIS A 147 3.58 -10.46 10.21
N MET A 148 2.56 -10.33 11.07
CA MET A 148 1.35 -11.16 10.97
C MET A 148 0.65 -10.97 9.61
N ALA A 149 0.54 -9.73 9.12
CA ALA A 149 -0.02 -9.45 7.80
C ALA A 149 0.82 -10.05 6.67
N ALA A 150 2.16 -9.99 6.77
CA ALA A 150 3.05 -10.63 5.81
C ALA A 150 2.90 -12.16 5.82
N ASP A 151 2.81 -12.78 7.00
CA ASP A 151 2.62 -14.24 7.14
C ASP A 151 1.30 -14.70 6.50
N VAL A 152 0.21 -13.97 6.72
CA VAL A 152 -1.06 -14.22 6.03
C VAL A 152 -0.88 -14.18 4.51
N ILE A 153 -0.19 -13.16 3.97
CA ILE A 153 0.05 -13.00 2.53
C ILE A 153 0.84 -14.20 1.99
N PHE A 154 1.93 -14.60 2.63
CA PHE A 154 2.77 -15.70 2.15
C PHE A 154 2.10 -17.06 2.24
N ARG A 155 1.36 -17.34 3.33
CA ARG A 155 0.64 -18.61 3.47
C ARG A 155 -0.50 -18.74 2.47
N THR A 156 -1.21 -17.64 2.19
CA THR A 156 -2.38 -17.66 1.30
C THR A 156 -2.03 -17.58 -0.19
N LEU A 157 -0.92 -16.94 -0.57
CA LEU A 157 -0.50 -16.84 -1.97
C LEU A 157 0.55 -17.86 -2.39
N PHE A 158 1.38 -18.34 -1.46
CA PHE A 158 2.53 -19.18 -1.81
C PHE A 158 2.64 -20.44 -0.96
N SER A 159 1.67 -20.70 -0.07
CA SER A 159 1.67 -21.88 0.81
C SER A 159 2.94 -22.04 1.65
N ILE A 160 3.62 -20.94 1.95
CA ILE A 160 4.84 -20.91 2.77
C ILE A 160 4.66 -19.98 3.97
N PRO A 161 5.22 -20.34 5.14
CA PRO A 161 5.23 -19.46 6.30
C PRO A 161 6.26 -18.33 6.10
N ILE A 162 6.10 -17.23 6.81
CA ILE A 162 7.03 -16.09 6.78
C ILE A 162 8.46 -16.42 7.22
N GLU A 163 8.64 -17.48 8.01
CA GLU A 163 9.95 -18.01 8.41
C GLU A 163 10.73 -18.62 7.24
N ASN A 164 10.09 -18.89 6.09
CA ASN A 164 10.78 -19.22 4.87
C ASN A 164 11.79 -18.11 4.50
N GLU A 165 12.99 -18.51 4.07
CA GLU A 165 14.09 -17.58 3.78
C GLU A 165 13.69 -16.49 2.77
N THR A 166 13.01 -16.89 1.69
CA THR A 166 12.54 -15.97 0.64
C THR A 166 11.45 -15.03 1.16
N ALA A 167 10.49 -15.55 1.93
CA ALA A 167 9.40 -14.75 2.51
C ALA A 167 9.94 -13.69 3.48
N SER A 168 10.84 -14.09 4.38
CA SER A 168 11.53 -13.21 5.32
C SER A 168 12.38 -12.15 4.60
N ALA A 169 13.10 -12.54 3.55
CA ALA A 169 13.88 -11.63 2.72
C ALA A 169 13.00 -10.58 2.03
N VAL A 170 11.87 -10.98 1.44
CA VAL A 170 10.90 -10.05 0.83
C VAL A 170 10.36 -9.07 1.86
N PHE A 171 9.94 -9.56 3.03
CA PHE A 171 9.40 -8.70 4.09
C PHE A 171 10.43 -7.69 4.58
N SER A 172 11.67 -8.13 4.81
CA SER A 172 12.78 -7.26 5.21
C SER A 172 13.04 -6.16 4.18
N ARG A 173 13.17 -6.54 2.89
CA ARG A 173 13.39 -5.59 1.79
C ARG A 173 12.22 -4.64 1.59
N PHE A 174 10.99 -5.10 1.81
CA PHE A 174 9.81 -4.25 1.74
C PHE A 174 9.81 -3.16 2.84
N LYS A 175 10.27 -3.48 4.06
CA LYS A 175 10.49 -2.48 5.11
C LYS A 175 11.56 -1.46 4.72
N ASP A 176 12.68 -1.91 4.14
CA ASP A 176 13.74 -1.01 3.63
C ASP A 176 13.20 -0.09 2.53
N HIS A 177 12.38 -0.62 1.61
CA HIS A 177 11.76 0.17 0.55
C HIS A 177 10.81 1.24 1.09
N GLN A 178 9.98 0.92 2.09
CA GLN A 178 9.07 1.89 2.71
C GLN A 178 9.82 3.02 3.43
N ARG A 179 10.96 2.72 4.04
CA ARG A 179 11.81 3.73 4.71
C ARG A 179 12.51 4.65 3.71
N SER A 180 12.95 4.12 2.57
CA SER A 180 13.68 4.87 1.54
C SER A 180 12.79 5.61 0.56
N SER A 181 11.51 5.22 0.43
CA SER A 181 10.56 5.78 -0.53
C SER A 181 9.39 6.49 0.19
N PRO A 182 9.50 7.79 0.50
CA PRO A 182 8.37 8.54 1.04
C PRO A 182 7.22 8.55 0.03
N VAL A 183 6.00 8.26 0.50
CA VAL A 183 4.74 8.19 -0.28
C VAL A 183 4.52 9.41 -1.18
N MET A 184 5.13 10.56 -0.87
CA MET A 184 5.22 11.69 -1.77
C MET A 184 6.65 12.12 -2.02
N ASN A 185 7.13 11.79 -3.21
CA ASN A 185 8.26 12.47 -3.82
C ASN A 185 7.82 13.89 -4.19
N LEU A 186 8.48 14.92 -3.62
CA LEU A 186 8.19 16.33 -3.95
C LEU A 186 8.30 16.61 -5.46
N GLY A 187 9.09 15.83 -6.20
CA GLY A 187 9.17 15.90 -7.66
C GLY A 187 7.84 15.59 -8.37
N ALA A 188 6.94 14.82 -7.77
CA ALA A 188 5.61 14.55 -8.31
C ALA A 188 4.63 15.73 -8.16
N LEU A 189 4.96 16.73 -7.33
CA LEU A 189 4.17 17.97 -7.20
C LEU A 189 4.49 18.98 -8.30
N LEU A 190 5.65 18.85 -8.95
CA LEU A 190 6.03 19.68 -10.08
C LEU A 190 5.43 19.09 -11.38
N PRO A 191 4.77 19.93 -12.22
CA PRO A 191 4.21 19.51 -13.49
C PRO A 191 5.35 19.42 -14.51
N LEU A 192 6.19 18.40 -14.37
CA LEU A 192 7.27 18.14 -15.32
C LEU A 192 6.67 17.57 -16.62
N PRO A 193 7.22 17.92 -17.78
CA PRO A 193 6.81 17.31 -19.04
C PRO A 193 6.94 15.79 -19.00
N LYS A 194 6.07 15.07 -19.74
CA LYS A 194 6.08 13.60 -19.80
C LYS A 194 7.42 13.00 -20.26
N TRP A 195 8.21 13.74 -21.02
CA TRP A 195 9.54 13.32 -21.50
C TRP A 195 10.66 13.50 -20.45
N PHE A 196 10.40 14.24 -19.37
CA PHE A 196 11.43 14.53 -18.37
C PHE A 196 11.66 13.31 -17.46
N PRO A 197 12.93 12.87 -17.27
CA PRO A 197 13.21 11.70 -16.45
C PRO A 197 12.83 11.95 -14.99
N ARG A 198 12.01 11.05 -14.43
CA ARG A 198 11.69 11.05 -13.00
C ARG A 198 12.83 10.39 -12.23
N PHE A 199 13.50 11.16 -11.39
CA PHE A 199 14.62 10.66 -10.58
C PHE A 199 14.09 10.02 -9.29
N HIS A 200 14.50 8.77 -9.07
CA HIS A 200 14.36 8.04 -7.81
C HIS A 200 15.74 7.80 -7.23
N SER A 201 15.84 7.74 -5.91
CA SER A 201 17.12 7.41 -5.25
C SER A 201 17.61 6.05 -5.72
N ARG A 202 18.93 5.86 -5.69
CA ARG A 202 19.55 4.58 -6.03
C ARG A 202 19.02 3.46 -5.13
N GLU A 203 18.89 3.74 -3.85
CA GLU A 203 18.34 2.83 -2.83
C GLU A 203 16.89 2.40 -3.16
N THR A 204 16.01 3.32 -3.56
CA THR A 204 14.63 2.98 -3.97
C THR A 204 14.61 2.04 -5.19
N LYS A 205 15.52 2.25 -6.15
CA LYS A 205 15.63 1.38 -7.34
C LYS A 205 16.18 0.01 -6.99
N GLU A 206 17.21 -0.06 -6.16
CA GLU A 206 17.84 -1.31 -5.73
C GLU A 206 16.86 -2.15 -4.90
N THR A 207 16.25 -1.58 -3.86
CA THR A 207 15.24 -2.28 -3.05
C THR A 207 14.05 -2.76 -3.88
N ALA A 208 13.55 -1.95 -4.82
CA ALA A 208 12.47 -2.35 -5.71
C ALA A 208 12.86 -3.52 -6.63
N ARG A 209 14.07 -3.48 -7.21
CA ARG A 209 14.60 -4.56 -8.04
C ARG A 209 14.71 -5.86 -7.24
N ASP A 210 15.25 -5.79 -6.03
CA ASP A 210 15.49 -6.96 -5.20
C ASP A 210 14.16 -7.61 -4.76
N ILE A 211 13.17 -6.82 -4.34
CA ILE A 211 11.82 -7.33 -4.04
C ILE A 211 11.20 -8.00 -5.27
N ARG A 212 11.29 -7.34 -6.44
CA ARG A 212 10.74 -7.89 -7.69
C ARG A 212 11.42 -9.20 -8.08
N ALA A 213 12.74 -9.31 -7.88
CA ALA A 213 13.48 -10.54 -8.18
C ALA A 213 13.01 -11.70 -7.28
N LEU A 214 12.86 -11.47 -5.98
CA LEU A 214 12.38 -12.48 -5.03
C LEU A 214 10.95 -12.95 -5.35
N ILE A 215 10.02 -12.00 -5.59
CA ILE A 215 8.65 -12.35 -5.98
C ILE A 215 8.61 -13.07 -7.33
N THR A 216 9.46 -12.67 -8.28
CA THR A 216 9.57 -13.36 -9.58
C THR A 216 10.02 -14.81 -9.39
N GLY A 217 10.97 -15.06 -8.49
CA GLY A 217 11.38 -16.40 -8.09
C GLY A 217 10.20 -17.23 -7.59
N LEU A 218 9.48 -16.73 -6.58
CA LEU A 218 8.28 -17.41 -6.04
C LEU A 218 7.23 -17.72 -7.12
N THR A 219 6.99 -16.78 -8.04
CA THR A 219 6.03 -17.02 -9.14
C THR A 219 6.54 -18.01 -10.18
N ALA A 220 7.85 -18.05 -10.44
CA ALA A 220 8.45 -19.00 -11.38
C ALA A 220 8.43 -20.41 -10.81
N ASP A 221 8.75 -20.57 -9.53
CA ASP A 221 8.66 -21.83 -8.81
C ASP A 221 7.23 -22.35 -8.84
N ARG A 222 6.25 -21.48 -8.54
CA ARG A 222 4.84 -21.87 -8.61
C ARG A 222 4.41 -22.26 -10.03
N MET A 223 4.86 -21.54 -11.04
CA MET A 223 4.55 -21.88 -12.44
C MET A 223 5.09 -23.27 -12.79
N ALA A 224 6.31 -23.62 -12.35
CA ALA A 224 6.87 -24.95 -12.55
C ALA A 224 6.07 -26.04 -11.83
N GLU A 225 5.60 -25.78 -10.61
CA GLU A 225 4.72 -26.71 -9.88
C GLU A 225 3.37 -26.92 -10.59
N ILE A 226 2.80 -25.87 -11.20
CA ILE A 226 1.55 -25.97 -11.99
C ILE A 226 1.79 -26.85 -13.21
N GLU A 227 2.87 -26.61 -13.95
CA GLU A 227 3.24 -27.40 -15.13
C GLU A 227 3.51 -28.87 -14.78
N ALA A 228 4.08 -29.14 -13.61
CA ALA A 228 4.31 -30.48 -13.08
C ALA A 228 3.05 -31.16 -12.50
N GLY A 229 1.95 -30.42 -12.32
CA GLY A 229 0.73 -30.91 -11.67
C GLY A 229 0.87 -31.15 -10.17
N THR A 230 1.85 -30.51 -9.53
CA THR A 230 2.15 -30.65 -8.09
C THR A 230 1.85 -29.40 -7.27
N ALA A 231 1.35 -28.33 -7.90
CA ALA A 231 1.07 -27.08 -7.22
C ALA A 231 -0.01 -27.23 -6.14
N PRO A 232 0.19 -26.64 -4.95
CA PRO A 232 -0.85 -26.57 -3.94
C PRO A 232 -1.99 -25.66 -4.41
N ASP A 233 -3.22 -25.95 -3.99
CA ASP A 233 -4.38 -25.10 -4.27
C ASP A 233 -4.38 -23.89 -3.34
N ASP A 234 -3.75 -22.81 -3.79
CA ASP A 234 -3.75 -21.52 -3.11
C ASP A 234 -4.08 -20.37 -4.09
N LEU A 235 -3.95 -19.11 -3.64
CA LEU A 235 -4.34 -17.97 -4.46
C LEU A 235 -3.46 -17.72 -5.70
N ALA A 236 -2.27 -18.35 -5.79
CA ALA A 236 -1.40 -18.24 -6.96
C ALA A 236 -1.60 -19.34 -8.01
N THR A 237 -2.43 -20.35 -7.73
CA THR A 237 -2.91 -21.35 -8.70
C THR A 237 -4.28 -21.00 -9.28
#